data_AF-A0A286UAY7-F1
#
_entry.id   AF-A0A286UAY7-F1
#
_cell.length_a   1.000
_cell.length_b   1.000
_cell.length_c   1.000
_cell.angle_alpha   90.00
_cell.angle_beta   90.00
_cell.angle_gamma   90.00
#
_symmetry.space_group_name_H-M   'P 1'
#
loop_
_entity.id
_entity.type
_entity.pdbx_description
1 polymer ?
#
loop_
_entity_poly.entity_id
_entity_poly.type
_entity_poly.pdbx_seq_one_letter_code
_entity_poly.pdbx_strand_id
1 'polypeptide(L)'
;MPSLKIQMLPIVLPLLTGYVLSVSGHSTLWHKSMWGFNVTAKTFSYDNRPVVPLMDMTYNQWWWHGHLDYPPNDGDFLELPAGGTLHSEISCDKGATTMFASSPGGDIQDGDNPCPGSATTAFHANNEADTRGCALAITYKSDASSVKPEDFTVFTTNQTCVWHRFTDFQIPADLPACPDEGCLCSFNWIHAPDSGAEQIFMNGYRCKVTGSTSSKKLATPRLARRCGPTLDSTEVTVAPWNCTYGAKQAIYWLQKEGNTFFEGDHDPPYYNELYGFTNGAQTDIFQDSELPTFDESGDQSGFFTLGDSTVTTASIVFPTVSSGWKTTVTAASGQETTQAASSSTQSTTTPEATSSENSKNGGGSVVTNAAQPEETSSSSVQSTVVTSASSTFSSSSSSSASVASATAKCRNRKRNVNKKRSFGVSLRSLVPFSLCDPEPIPCVCERRLVLSFFLFSGFILHYNSFVAHVRDSDSSTSQLSLRFSCAKGARRNRNRN
;
A
#
# COMPACT_ATOMS: atom_id res chain seq x y z
N MET A 1 64.02 34.94 38.00
CA MET A 1 63.16 33.89 37.40
C MET A 1 61.71 34.21 37.74
N PRO A 2 60.86 34.64 36.79
CA PRO A 2 59.46 34.90 37.08
C PRO A 2 58.64 33.60 36.95
N SER A 3 57.80 33.37 37.95
CA SER A 3 56.89 32.22 38.05
C SER A 3 55.74 32.37 37.05
N LEU A 4 55.73 31.53 36.02
CA LEU A 4 54.68 31.45 35.01
C LEU A 4 53.46 30.73 35.62
N LYS A 5 52.39 31.46 35.97
CA LYS A 5 51.12 30.88 36.41
C LYS A 5 50.31 30.49 35.17
N ILE A 6 50.20 29.18 34.92
CA ILE A 6 49.32 28.61 33.90
C ILE A 6 47.90 28.64 34.45
N GLN A 7 47.08 29.55 33.92
CA GLN A 7 45.67 29.68 34.25
C GLN A 7 44.89 28.65 33.41
N MET A 8 44.44 27.56 34.05
CA MET A 8 43.62 26.55 33.38
C MET A 8 42.24 27.14 33.05
N LEU A 9 41.97 27.30 31.76
CA LEU A 9 40.66 27.67 31.24
C LEU A 9 39.82 26.37 31.14
N PRO A 10 38.63 26.29 31.76
CA PRO A 10 37.78 25.11 31.63
C PRO A 10 37.24 25.05 30.19
N ILE A 11 37.68 24.03 29.44
CA ILE A 11 37.13 23.69 28.13
C ILE A 11 35.74 23.11 28.37
N VAL A 12 34.71 23.95 28.20
CA VAL A 12 33.31 23.54 28.17
C VAL A 12 33.06 22.89 26.82
N LEU A 13 33.07 21.55 26.77
CA LEU A 13 32.70 20.78 25.60
C LEU A 13 31.16 20.81 25.47
N PRO A 14 30.57 21.43 24.43
CA PRO A 14 29.13 21.37 24.24
C PRO A 14 28.78 19.94 23.83
N LEU A 15 28.09 19.21 24.70
CA LEU A 15 27.36 18.01 24.30
C LEU A 15 26.28 18.46 23.29
N LEU A 16 26.57 18.30 22.00
CA LEU A 16 25.53 18.22 20.98
C LEU A 16 24.78 16.92 21.24
N THR A 17 23.75 16.98 22.09
CA THR A 17 22.71 15.97 22.15
C THR A 17 21.98 16.06 20.81
N GLY A 18 22.43 15.27 19.84
CA GLY A 18 21.73 15.09 18.58
C GLY A 18 20.36 14.53 18.91
N TYR A 19 19.33 15.38 18.85
CA TYR A 19 17.96 14.91 18.71
C TYR A 19 17.92 14.23 17.36
N VAL A 20 18.11 12.91 17.36
CA VAL A 20 17.69 12.07 16.25
C VAL A 20 16.18 12.23 16.23
N LEU A 21 15.69 13.13 15.37
CA LEU A 21 14.27 13.19 15.04
C LEU A 21 13.97 11.81 14.47
N SER A 22 13.40 10.94 15.32
CA SER A 22 12.84 9.69 14.86
C SER A 22 11.62 10.11 14.06
N VAL A 23 11.82 10.24 12.76
CA VAL A 23 10.76 10.53 11.82
C VAL A 23 9.89 9.28 11.81
N SER A 24 8.80 9.33 12.56
CA SER A 24 7.77 8.31 12.55
C SER A 24 6.93 8.54 11.31
N GLY A 25 7.39 8.03 10.17
CA GLY A 25 6.62 8.06 8.93
C GLY A 25 5.48 7.04 9.00
N HIS A 26 4.29 7.44 9.39
CA HIS A 26 3.26 6.51 9.84
C HIS A 26 1.93 6.99 9.33
N SER A 27 1.29 6.27 8.41
CA SER A 27 -0.02 6.63 7.86
C SER A 27 -0.79 5.38 7.43
N THR A 28 -2.10 5.42 7.59
CA THR A 28 -3.04 4.42 7.04
C THR A 28 -4.26 5.11 6.48
N LEU A 29 -4.97 4.45 5.57
CA LEU A 29 -6.38 4.73 5.33
C LEU A 29 -7.17 4.42 6.61
N TRP A 30 -7.95 5.37 7.11
CA TRP A 30 -8.85 5.17 8.24
C TRP A 30 -10.27 4.96 7.71
N HIS A 31 -10.92 3.91 8.22
CA HIS A 31 -12.34 3.68 7.96
C HIS A 31 -12.92 2.79 9.06
N LYS A 32 -14.20 2.96 9.41
CA LYS A 32 -14.85 2.16 10.47
C LYS A 32 -14.89 0.66 10.15
N SER A 33 -14.83 0.31 8.87
CA SER A 33 -14.80 -1.08 8.42
C SER A 33 -13.41 -1.74 8.47
N MET A 34 -12.40 -1.05 9.01
CA MET A 34 -11.06 -1.62 9.11
C MET A 34 -10.92 -2.60 10.27
N TRP A 35 -10.11 -3.63 10.09
CA TRP A 35 -9.61 -4.41 11.22
C TRP A 35 -8.68 -3.53 12.07
N GLY A 36 -8.79 -3.69 13.38
CA GLY A 36 -8.00 -2.94 14.34
C GLY A 36 -8.37 -1.46 14.47
N PHE A 37 -9.60 -1.07 14.08
CA PHE A 37 -10.06 0.33 14.13
C PHE A 37 -9.84 1.04 15.47
N ASN A 38 -9.92 0.31 16.58
CA ASN A 38 -9.71 0.79 17.95
C ASN A 38 -8.45 0.23 18.63
N VAL A 39 -7.55 -0.39 17.87
CA VAL A 39 -6.25 -0.83 18.40
C VAL A 39 -5.41 0.39 18.76
N THR A 40 -4.78 0.33 19.93
CA THR A 40 -3.92 1.39 20.48
C THR A 40 -2.52 0.83 20.76
N ALA A 41 -1.57 1.71 21.08
CA ALA A 41 -0.21 1.32 21.46
C ALA A 41 -0.13 0.43 22.72
N LYS A 42 -1.24 0.30 23.47
CA LYS A 42 -1.33 -0.51 24.69
C LYS A 42 -2.15 -1.80 24.51
N THR A 43 -2.72 -2.02 23.32
CA THR A 43 -3.57 -3.18 23.05
C THR A 43 -2.74 -4.47 22.97
N PHE A 44 -1.52 -4.38 22.45
CA PHE A 44 -0.57 -5.48 22.34
C PHE A 44 0.64 -5.27 23.26
N SER A 45 1.48 -6.28 23.41
CA SER A 45 2.75 -6.19 24.16
C SER A 45 3.81 -5.34 23.45
N TYR A 46 3.58 -4.99 22.19
CA TYR A 46 4.36 -4.09 21.36
C TYR A 46 3.43 -3.07 20.70
N ASP A 47 3.97 -1.99 20.13
CA ASP A 47 3.15 -1.05 19.39
C ASP A 47 2.70 -1.67 18.06
N ASN A 48 1.41 -1.91 17.95
CA ASN A 48 0.79 -2.49 16.76
C ASN A 48 -0.41 -1.63 16.32
N ARG A 49 -0.35 -0.31 16.49
CA ARG A 49 -1.38 0.60 15.98
C ARG A 49 -1.51 0.46 14.46
N PRO A 50 -2.67 0.78 13.87
CA PRO A 50 -2.87 0.68 12.41
C PRO A 50 -1.84 1.43 11.55
N VAL A 51 -1.23 2.49 12.08
CA VAL A 51 -0.22 3.30 11.38
C VAL A 51 1.21 2.80 11.54
N VAL A 52 1.44 1.75 12.34
CA VAL A 52 2.78 1.20 12.57
C VAL A 52 3.27 0.48 11.31
N PRO A 53 4.51 0.73 10.86
CA PRO A 53 5.09 0.06 9.70
C PRO A 53 5.33 -1.43 9.95
N LEU A 54 5.33 -2.22 8.88
CA LEU A 54 5.55 -3.67 8.91
C LEU A 54 6.91 -4.00 8.27
N MET A 55 7.83 -4.56 9.05
CA MET A 55 9.17 -4.96 8.60
C MET A 55 9.73 -6.10 9.47
N ASP A 56 10.41 -7.07 8.84
CA ASP A 56 11.01 -8.24 9.52
C ASP A 56 10.03 -8.99 10.46
N MET A 57 8.75 -9.03 10.06
CA MET A 57 7.69 -9.65 10.85
C MET A 57 7.39 -11.07 10.36
N THR A 58 7.00 -11.94 11.29
CA THR A 58 6.43 -13.27 10.93
C THR A 58 5.08 -13.09 10.23
N TYR A 59 4.60 -14.13 9.55
CA TYR A 59 3.37 -14.05 8.75
C TYR A 59 2.18 -13.51 9.56
N ASN A 60 1.95 -14.04 10.75
CA ASN A 60 0.81 -13.63 11.59
C ASN A 60 0.93 -12.20 12.14
N GLN A 61 2.12 -11.60 12.14
CA GLN A 61 2.33 -10.24 12.64
C GLN A 61 2.05 -9.20 11.54
N TRP A 62 2.51 -9.43 10.31
CA TRP A 62 2.28 -8.48 9.22
C TRP A 62 0.94 -8.71 8.51
N TRP A 63 0.49 -9.95 8.38
CA TRP A 63 -0.75 -10.29 7.68
C TRP A 63 -1.95 -9.69 8.42
N TRP A 64 -2.76 -8.90 7.70
CA TRP A 64 -3.84 -8.09 8.30
C TRP A 64 -3.37 -7.17 9.45
N HIS A 65 -2.10 -6.76 9.46
CA HIS A 65 -1.50 -6.01 10.57
C HIS A 65 -1.58 -6.75 11.92
N GLY A 66 -1.75 -8.08 11.90
CA GLY A 66 -2.01 -8.88 13.11
C GLY A 66 -3.32 -8.50 13.82
N HIS A 67 -4.29 -7.91 13.11
CA HIS A 67 -5.54 -7.39 13.68
C HIS A 67 -6.76 -8.28 13.48
N LEU A 68 -6.62 -9.53 13.00
CA LEU A 68 -7.76 -10.42 12.71
C LEU A 68 -8.72 -10.61 13.89
N ASP A 69 -8.22 -10.58 15.13
CA ASP A 69 -9.01 -10.69 16.37
C ASP A 69 -9.77 -9.38 16.74
N TYR A 70 -9.58 -8.31 15.97
CA TYR A 70 -10.19 -6.99 16.15
C TYR A 70 -11.01 -6.60 14.90
N PRO A 71 -12.06 -7.37 14.54
CA PRO A 71 -12.86 -7.08 13.36
C PRO A 71 -13.63 -5.75 13.50
N PRO A 72 -14.03 -5.14 12.36
CA PRO A 72 -14.98 -4.03 12.37
C PRO A 72 -16.35 -4.46 12.89
N ASN A 73 -17.22 -3.49 13.21
CA ASN A 73 -18.60 -3.81 13.56
C ASN A 73 -19.35 -4.39 12.35
N ASP A 74 -20.41 -5.16 12.63
CA ASP A 74 -21.32 -5.59 11.59
C ASP A 74 -22.04 -4.41 10.94
N GLY A 75 -22.18 -4.47 9.62
CA GLY A 75 -22.77 -3.39 8.82
C GLY A 75 -21.79 -2.28 8.42
N ASP A 76 -20.60 -2.18 9.03
CA ASP A 76 -19.57 -1.24 8.60
C ASP A 76 -18.83 -1.80 7.38
N PHE A 77 -19.07 -1.20 6.20
CA PHE A 77 -18.42 -1.56 4.94
C PHE A 77 -17.74 -0.35 4.30
N LEU A 78 -16.54 -0.54 3.77
CA LEU A 78 -15.93 0.39 2.82
C LEU A 78 -16.69 0.26 1.48
N GLU A 79 -17.45 1.28 1.11
CA GLU A 79 -18.26 1.26 -0.11
C GLU A 79 -17.41 1.58 -1.33
N LEU A 80 -17.43 0.69 -2.32
CA LEU A 80 -16.69 0.82 -3.58
C LEU A 80 -17.69 1.11 -4.71
N PRO A 81 -17.94 2.38 -5.07
CA PRO A 81 -18.90 2.71 -6.13
C PRO A 81 -18.33 2.32 -7.49
N ALA A 82 -18.85 1.26 -8.11
CA ALA A 82 -18.38 0.79 -9.41
C ALA A 82 -18.45 1.90 -10.47
N GLY A 83 -17.30 2.26 -11.05
CA GLY A 83 -17.17 3.33 -12.05
C GLY A 83 -17.17 4.74 -11.47
N GLY A 84 -17.20 4.86 -10.14
CA GLY A 84 -17.10 6.11 -9.41
C GLY A 84 -15.77 6.24 -8.66
N THR A 85 -15.77 7.16 -7.69
CA THR A 85 -14.62 7.47 -6.85
C THR A 85 -14.92 7.06 -5.41
N LEU A 86 -14.00 6.32 -4.80
CA LEU A 86 -13.92 6.21 -3.34
C LEU A 86 -13.14 7.40 -2.80
N HIS A 87 -13.80 8.23 -2.00
CA HIS A 87 -13.16 9.29 -1.23
C HIS A 87 -12.67 8.72 0.11
N SER A 88 -11.35 8.62 0.28
CA SER A 88 -10.75 8.02 1.47
C SER A 88 -10.04 9.06 2.34
N GLU A 89 -9.77 8.71 3.60
CA GLU A 89 -8.99 9.53 4.53
C GLU A 89 -7.75 8.77 4.96
N ILE A 90 -6.57 9.24 4.56
CA ILE A 90 -5.27 8.69 4.93
C ILE A 90 -4.59 9.64 5.91
N SER A 91 -4.17 9.15 7.08
CA SER A 91 -3.50 10.01 8.05
C SER A 91 -2.64 9.26 9.05
N CYS A 92 -1.78 10.02 9.75
CA CYS A 92 -0.88 9.51 10.79
C CYS A 92 -1.53 9.23 12.14
N ASP A 93 -2.72 9.79 12.38
CA ASP A 93 -3.53 9.50 13.55
C ASP A 93 -5.01 9.58 13.18
N LYS A 94 -5.83 8.74 13.81
CA LYS A 94 -7.29 8.75 13.63
C LYS A 94 -7.90 10.10 13.98
N GLY A 95 -7.29 10.84 14.91
CA GLY A 95 -7.67 12.20 15.29
C GLY A 95 -7.54 13.22 14.16
N ALA A 96 -6.72 12.95 13.15
CA ALA A 96 -6.59 13.80 11.97
C ALA A 96 -7.64 13.51 10.89
N THR A 97 -8.63 12.65 11.17
CA THR A 97 -9.70 12.24 10.23
C THR A 97 -11.08 12.56 10.77
N THR A 98 -12.14 12.39 9.97
CA THR A 98 -13.53 12.51 10.44
C THR A 98 -13.92 11.48 11.52
N MET A 99 -13.08 10.46 11.75
CA MET A 99 -13.27 9.45 12.80
C MET A 99 -12.64 9.84 14.14
N PHE A 100 -12.20 11.09 14.30
CA PHE A 100 -11.54 11.61 15.50
C PHE A 100 -12.31 11.39 16.80
N ALA A 101 -13.64 11.29 16.75
CA ALA A 101 -14.48 11.08 17.95
C ALA A 101 -14.14 9.78 18.69
N SER A 102 -13.53 8.81 17.99
CA SER A 102 -13.03 7.56 18.55
C SER A 102 -11.50 7.54 18.76
N SER A 103 -10.81 8.66 18.48
CA SER A 103 -9.39 8.83 18.79
C SER A 103 -9.22 9.31 20.24
N PRO A 104 -8.31 8.73 21.03
CA PRO A 104 -8.00 9.22 22.37
C PRO A 104 -7.54 10.68 22.41
N GLY A 105 -6.94 11.18 21.31
CA GLY A 105 -6.40 12.53 21.21
C GLY A 105 -7.42 13.62 20.83
N GLY A 106 -8.65 13.23 20.44
CA GLY A 106 -9.66 14.16 19.93
C GLY A 106 -9.38 14.62 18.48
N ASP A 107 -10.01 15.73 18.10
CA ASP A 107 -9.90 16.31 16.76
C ASP A 107 -8.61 17.12 16.61
N ILE A 108 -7.75 16.69 15.70
CA ILE A 108 -6.52 17.37 15.29
C ILE A 108 -6.46 17.61 13.78
N GLN A 109 -7.59 17.48 13.07
CA GLN A 109 -7.62 17.62 11.61
C GLN A 109 -7.15 19.03 11.16
N ASP A 110 -6.43 19.09 10.04
CA ASP A 110 -6.00 20.35 9.42
C ASP A 110 -6.07 20.25 7.90
N GLY A 111 -7.28 20.51 7.37
CA GLY A 111 -7.51 20.47 5.92
C GLY A 111 -7.06 19.15 5.31
N ASP A 112 -6.23 19.22 4.27
CA ASP A 112 -5.76 18.06 3.51
C ASP A 112 -4.41 17.51 3.98
N ASN A 113 -3.91 17.97 5.14
CA ASN A 113 -2.65 17.50 5.70
C ASN A 113 -2.83 16.10 6.32
N PRO A 114 -2.11 15.06 5.84
CA PRO A 114 -2.21 13.71 6.40
C PRO A 114 -1.59 13.59 7.80
N CYS A 115 -0.71 14.53 8.19
CA CYS A 115 -0.14 14.54 9.53
C CYS A 115 0.02 15.96 10.09
N PRO A 116 -1.07 16.55 10.61
CA PRO A 116 -1.07 17.90 11.20
C PRO A 116 0.02 18.07 12.27
N GLY A 117 0.76 19.18 12.19
CA GLY A 117 1.84 19.51 13.12
C GLY A 117 3.16 18.77 12.88
N SER A 118 3.26 17.94 11.84
CA SER A 118 4.48 17.21 11.49
C SER A 118 5.05 17.67 10.14
N ALA A 119 6.36 17.46 9.93
CA ALA A 119 6.99 17.66 8.63
C ALA A 119 6.58 16.56 7.64
N THR A 120 6.78 16.78 6.34
CA THR A 120 6.40 15.82 5.29
C THR A 120 7.13 14.47 5.39
N THR A 121 8.31 14.47 6.01
CA THR A 121 9.05 13.25 6.30
C THR A 121 8.27 12.31 7.24
N ALA A 122 7.32 12.82 8.05
CA ALA A 122 6.41 12.02 8.87
C ALA A 122 5.37 11.22 8.08
N PHE A 123 5.40 11.29 6.75
CA PHE A 123 4.73 10.37 5.85
C PHE A 123 5.65 9.96 4.70
N HIS A 124 6.95 9.89 4.97
CA HIS A 124 7.98 9.34 4.08
C HIS A 124 8.05 9.98 2.69
N ALA A 125 7.89 11.30 2.62
CA ALA A 125 8.07 12.05 1.38
C ALA A 125 8.82 13.37 1.61
N ASN A 126 9.79 13.66 0.77
CA ASN A 126 10.48 14.95 0.76
C ASN A 126 9.64 16.04 0.09
N ASN A 127 8.80 15.66 -0.86
CA ASN A 127 7.84 16.50 -1.58
C ASN A 127 6.83 15.61 -2.34
N GLU A 128 5.84 16.21 -3.00
CA GLU A 128 4.79 15.46 -3.71
C GLU A 128 5.34 14.53 -4.81
N ALA A 129 6.35 14.98 -5.56
CA ALA A 129 6.96 14.17 -6.63
C ALA A 129 7.79 12.99 -6.08
N ASP A 130 8.06 12.99 -4.78
CA ASP A 130 8.76 11.93 -4.08
C ASP A 130 7.84 10.79 -3.61
N THR A 131 6.53 10.96 -3.77
CA THR A 131 5.59 9.86 -3.50
C THR A 131 5.81 8.68 -4.44
N ARG A 132 5.49 7.48 -3.96
CA ARG A 132 5.64 6.21 -4.72
C ARG A 132 4.33 5.45 -4.90
N GLY A 133 3.23 6.09 -4.53
CA GLY A 133 1.88 5.58 -4.70
C GLY A 133 1.50 4.51 -3.69
N CYS A 134 0.20 4.25 -3.62
CA CYS A 134 -0.40 3.20 -2.80
C CYS A 134 -1.56 2.56 -3.58
N ALA A 135 -2.06 1.44 -3.07
CA ALA A 135 -3.07 0.65 -3.75
C ALA A 135 -4.14 0.13 -2.80
N LEU A 136 -5.34 -0.08 -3.36
CA LEU A 136 -6.35 -0.93 -2.75
C LEU A 136 -6.43 -2.26 -3.51
N ALA A 137 -6.49 -3.34 -2.75
CA ALA A 137 -6.71 -4.68 -3.27
C ALA A 137 -8.02 -5.27 -2.72
N ILE A 138 -8.63 -6.18 -3.48
CA ILE A 138 -9.91 -6.82 -3.16
C ILE A 138 -9.81 -8.35 -3.31
N THR A 139 -10.54 -9.07 -2.47
CA THR A 139 -10.85 -10.49 -2.65
C THR A 139 -12.34 -10.75 -2.40
N TYR A 140 -12.93 -11.63 -3.19
CA TYR A 140 -14.35 -12.00 -3.13
C TYR A 140 -14.64 -13.13 -2.13
N LYS A 141 -13.80 -13.24 -1.11
CA LYS A 141 -14.02 -14.06 0.08
C LYS A 141 -14.64 -13.20 1.17
N SER A 142 -15.49 -13.80 2.00
CA SER A 142 -16.13 -13.10 3.14
C SER A 142 -15.50 -13.46 4.49
N ASP A 143 -14.84 -14.61 4.60
CA ASP A 143 -14.11 -15.03 5.81
C ASP A 143 -12.64 -14.61 5.73
N ALA A 144 -12.25 -13.64 6.57
CA ALA A 144 -10.90 -13.09 6.61
C ALA A 144 -9.83 -14.11 7.00
N SER A 145 -10.18 -15.13 7.79
CA SER A 145 -9.24 -16.18 8.19
C SER A 145 -8.89 -17.14 7.04
N SER A 146 -9.74 -17.19 6.01
CA SER A 146 -9.56 -18.02 4.81
C SER A 146 -8.79 -17.32 3.68
N VAL A 147 -8.54 -16.02 3.83
CA VAL A 147 -7.82 -15.22 2.84
C VAL A 147 -6.33 -15.48 2.95
N LYS A 148 -5.70 -15.65 1.79
CA LYS A 148 -4.27 -15.78 1.59
C LYS A 148 -3.75 -14.58 0.79
N PRO A 149 -2.43 -14.31 0.83
CA PRO A 149 -1.84 -13.19 0.10
C PRO A 149 -2.15 -13.25 -1.41
N GLU A 150 -2.19 -14.45 -1.98
CA GLU A 150 -2.42 -14.65 -3.42
C GLU A 150 -3.87 -14.40 -3.85
N ASP A 151 -4.82 -14.24 -2.92
CA ASP A 151 -6.22 -14.00 -3.24
C ASP A 151 -6.51 -12.52 -3.56
N PHE A 152 -5.65 -11.61 -3.13
CA PHE A 152 -5.86 -10.17 -3.29
C PHE A 152 -5.50 -9.71 -4.70
N THR A 153 -6.44 -9.03 -5.35
CA THR A 153 -6.22 -8.36 -6.64
C THR A 153 -6.22 -6.85 -6.43
N VAL A 154 -5.13 -6.17 -6.78
CA VAL A 154 -5.08 -4.71 -6.81
C VAL A 154 -6.06 -4.20 -7.88
N PHE A 155 -7.06 -3.43 -7.47
CA PHE A 155 -8.12 -2.93 -8.37
C PHE A 155 -8.06 -1.43 -8.60
N THR A 156 -7.28 -0.70 -7.80
CA THR A 156 -7.08 0.74 -7.96
C THR A 156 -5.79 1.19 -7.27
N THR A 157 -5.14 2.21 -7.83
CA THR A 157 -3.97 2.85 -7.24
C THR A 157 -4.12 4.37 -7.26
N ASN A 158 -3.36 5.04 -6.40
CA ASN A 158 -3.12 6.48 -6.48
C ASN A 158 -1.62 6.71 -6.39
N GLN A 159 -1.00 7.27 -7.44
CA GLN A 159 0.46 7.43 -7.50
C GLN A 159 1.00 8.58 -6.65
N THR A 160 0.14 9.55 -6.30
CA THR A 160 0.47 10.68 -5.40
C THR A 160 0.21 10.33 -3.93
N CYS A 161 0.02 9.04 -3.63
CA CYS A 161 -0.49 8.63 -2.35
C CYS A 161 0.48 8.86 -1.19
N VAL A 162 -0.19 9.18 -0.07
CA VAL A 162 0.26 9.70 1.22
C VAL A 162 0.84 11.12 1.16
N TRP A 163 0.44 11.90 0.15
CA TRP A 163 0.60 13.35 0.17
C TRP A 163 -0.64 14.08 0.72
N HIS A 164 -1.82 13.61 0.32
CA HIS A 164 -3.11 14.20 0.65
C HIS A 164 -3.85 13.33 1.68
N ARG A 165 -4.47 13.96 2.69
CA ARG A 165 -5.38 13.25 3.59
C ARG A 165 -6.56 12.69 2.81
N PHE A 166 -7.20 13.52 2.01
CA PHE A 166 -8.31 13.11 1.17
C PHE A 166 -7.77 12.51 -0.12
N THR A 167 -7.51 11.21 -0.11
CA THR A 167 -6.99 10.48 -1.26
C THR A 167 -8.14 9.81 -2.00
N ASP A 168 -8.30 10.16 -3.28
CA ASP A 168 -9.30 9.58 -4.15
C ASP A 168 -8.78 8.31 -4.84
N PHE A 169 -9.61 7.27 -4.85
CA PHE A 169 -9.38 6.05 -5.61
C PHE A 169 -10.47 5.84 -6.64
N GLN A 170 -10.08 5.70 -7.90
CA GLN A 170 -11.03 5.43 -8.99
C GLN A 170 -11.37 3.94 -9.01
N ILE A 171 -12.65 3.59 -9.01
CA ILE A 171 -13.11 2.21 -8.93
C ILE A 171 -13.46 1.70 -10.33
N PRO A 172 -12.95 0.53 -10.78
CA PRO A 172 -13.32 -0.02 -12.08
C PRO A 172 -14.84 -0.18 -12.21
N ALA A 173 -15.41 0.30 -13.32
CA ALA A 173 -16.84 0.22 -13.62
C ALA A 173 -17.36 -1.23 -13.67
N ASP A 174 -16.48 -2.13 -14.07
CA ASP A 174 -16.80 -3.54 -14.29
C ASP A 174 -16.61 -4.43 -13.05
N LEU A 175 -16.28 -3.86 -11.88
CA LEU A 175 -16.20 -4.66 -10.65
C LEU A 175 -17.56 -5.35 -10.38
N PRO A 176 -17.58 -6.68 -10.22
CA PRO A 176 -18.81 -7.39 -9.90
C PRO A 176 -19.25 -7.12 -8.46
N ALA A 177 -20.54 -7.34 -8.18
CA ALA A 177 -21.07 -7.27 -6.83
C ALA A 177 -20.38 -8.29 -5.90
N CYS A 178 -20.15 -7.89 -4.65
CA CYS A 178 -19.68 -8.80 -3.60
C CYS A 178 -20.73 -9.85 -3.24
N PRO A 179 -20.33 -10.97 -2.60
CA PRO A 179 -21.27 -11.81 -1.87
C PRO A 179 -22.09 -11.01 -0.84
N ASP A 180 -23.21 -11.57 -0.38
CA ASP A 180 -24.12 -10.87 0.56
C ASP A 180 -23.42 -10.41 1.84
N GLU A 181 -22.48 -11.21 2.36
CA GLU A 181 -21.65 -10.90 3.54
C GLU A 181 -20.56 -9.86 3.27
N GLY A 182 -20.43 -9.42 2.02
CA GLY A 182 -19.41 -8.53 1.51
C GLY A 182 -18.12 -9.21 1.06
N CYS A 183 -17.22 -8.38 0.56
CA CYS A 183 -15.85 -8.72 0.20
C CYS A 183 -14.88 -8.25 1.28
N LEU A 184 -13.62 -8.57 1.06
CA LEU A 184 -12.50 -8.14 1.87
C LEU A 184 -11.53 -7.33 1.03
N CYS A 185 -11.07 -6.21 1.58
CA CYS A 185 -10.16 -5.28 0.92
C CYS A 185 -8.92 -5.03 1.77
N SER A 186 -7.86 -4.55 1.14
CA SER A 186 -6.66 -4.07 1.84
C SER A 186 -6.14 -2.77 1.24
N PHE A 187 -5.66 -1.88 2.10
CA PHE A 187 -4.83 -0.72 1.77
C PHE A 187 -3.38 -1.17 1.87
N ASN A 188 -2.58 -0.80 0.88
CA ASN A 188 -1.17 -1.18 0.82
C ASN A 188 -0.32 0.00 0.34
N TRP A 189 0.80 0.26 1.01
CA TRP A 189 1.69 1.38 0.68
C TRP A 189 3.16 1.03 0.94
N ILE A 190 4.04 1.53 0.08
CA ILE A 190 5.50 1.48 0.16
C ILE A 190 6.00 2.86 -0.27
N HIS A 191 6.97 3.43 0.45
CA HIS A 191 7.48 4.78 0.22
C HIS A 191 8.88 4.78 -0.40
N ALA A 192 9.41 5.96 -0.72
CA ALA A 192 10.76 6.09 -1.28
C ALA A 192 11.86 5.88 -0.22
N PRO A 193 13.02 5.32 -0.59
CA PRO A 193 14.16 5.02 0.30
C PRO A 193 14.95 6.24 0.76
N ASP A 194 14.62 7.43 0.27
CA ASP A 194 15.32 8.67 0.61
C ASP A 194 14.64 9.45 1.76
N SER A 195 13.63 8.88 2.40
CA SER A 195 12.88 9.51 3.50
C SER A 195 12.49 8.51 4.59
N GLY A 196 13.46 8.00 5.35
CA GLY A 196 13.25 7.10 6.49
C GLY A 196 13.82 5.70 6.27
N ALA A 197 13.62 4.81 7.24
CA ALA A 197 13.88 3.38 7.04
C ALA A 197 12.75 2.79 6.19
N GLU A 198 13.03 1.73 5.45
CA GLU A 198 12.07 1.08 4.55
C GLU A 198 11.17 0.05 5.25
N GLN A 199 9.94 -0.05 4.75
CA GLN A 199 8.86 -0.90 5.25
C GLN A 199 7.69 -0.99 4.27
N ILE A 200 6.74 -1.88 4.56
CA ILE A 200 5.42 -1.87 3.95
C ILE A 200 4.37 -1.43 4.97
N PHE A 201 3.25 -0.92 4.48
CA PHE A 201 2.04 -0.67 5.26
C PHE A 201 0.91 -1.50 4.69
N MET A 202 0.16 -2.18 5.56
CA MET A 202 -1.00 -2.98 5.18
C MET A 202 -2.09 -2.82 6.22
N ASN A 203 -3.32 -2.51 5.79
CA ASN A 203 -4.49 -2.51 6.65
C ASN A 203 -5.65 -3.15 5.92
N GLY A 204 -6.44 -3.98 6.61
CA GLY A 204 -7.54 -4.71 5.99
C GLY A 204 -8.90 -4.11 6.33
N TYR A 205 -9.88 -4.28 5.43
CA TYR A 205 -11.22 -3.68 5.53
C TYR A 205 -12.31 -4.63 5.05
N ARG A 206 -13.46 -4.61 5.72
CA ARG A 206 -14.68 -5.17 5.17
C ARG A 206 -15.18 -4.19 4.12
N CYS A 207 -15.48 -4.65 2.91
CA CYS A 207 -15.84 -3.79 1.79
C CYS A 207 -16.99 -4.37 0.98
N LYS A 208 -17.69 -3.50 0.22
CA LYS A 208 -18.76 -3.92 -0.69
C LYS A 208 -18.74 -3.07 -1.95
N VAL A 209 -18.98 -3.70 -3.10
CA VAL A 209 -19.15 -2.98 -4.36
C VAL A 209 -20.59 -2.47 -4.47
N THR A 210 -20.75 -1.17 -4.62
CA THR A 210 -22.06 -0.50 -4.81
C THR A 210 -22.23 -0.09 -6.26
N GLY A 211 -23.48 -0.07 -6.76
CA GLY A 211 -23.77 0.35 -8.13
C GLY A 211 -23.24 -0.57 -9.23
N SER A 212 -22.77 -1.78 -8.90
CA SER A 212 -22.28 -2.74 -9.89
C SER A 212 -23.39 -3.14 -10.87
N THR A 213 -23.08 -3.09 -12.15
CA THR A 213 -23.91 -3.62 -13.24
C THR A 213 -23.25 -4.78 -13.98
N SER A 214 -22.05 -5.17 -13.53
CA SER A 214 -21.20 -6.19 -14.15
C SER A 214 -21.31 -7.52 -13.41
N SER A 215 -21.15 -8.60 -14.17
CA SER A 215 -20.98 -9.97 -13.65
C SER A 215 -19.62 -10.56 -14.03
N LYS A 216 -18.70 -9.74 -14.55
CA LYS A 216 -17.35 -10.16 -14.91
C LYS A 216 -16.61 -10.64 -13.68
N LYS A 217 -15.97 -11.80 -13.78
CA LYS A 217 -15.11 -12.30 -12.71
C LYS A 217 -13.73 -11.66 -12.84
N LEU A 218 -13.13 -11.33 -11.70
CA LEU A 218 -11.70 -11.01 -11.65
C LEU A 218 -10.90 -12.24 -12.08
N ALA A 219 -9.83 -12.02 -12.83
CA ALA A 219 -8.86 -13.06 -13.10
C ALA A 219 -8.03 -13.37 -11.85
N THR A 220 -7.42 -14.55 -11.79
CA THR A 220 -6.48 -14.88 -10.72
C THR A 220 -5.27 -13.93 -10.77
N PRO A 221 -4.98 -13.19 -9.69
CA PRO A 221 -3.92 -12.19 -9.71
C PRO A 221 -2.54 -12.86 -9.74
N ARG A 222 -1.64 -12.26 -10.52
CA ARG A 222 -0.24 -12.71 -10.65
C ARG A 222 0.70 -11.72 -9.96
N LEU A 223 1.93 -12.15 -9.69
CA LEU A 223 2.94 -11.24 -9.14
C LEU A 223 3.26 -10.14 -10.14
N ALA A 224 3.24 -8.88 -9.68
CA ALA A 224 3.71 -7.77 -10.50
C ALA A 224 5.22 -7.92 -10.79
N ARG A 225 5.68 -7.38 -11.91
CA ARG A 225 7.07 -7.46 -12.33
C ARG A 225 7.58 -6.08 -12.65
N ARG A 226 8.82 -5.81 -12.25
CA ARG A 226 9.52 -4.57 -12.58
C ARG A 226 9.69 -4.46 -14.10
N CYS A 227 9.03 -3.49 -14.72
CA CYS A 227 8.97 -3.37 -16.17
C CYS A 227 8.88 -1.93 -16.68
N GLY A 228 8.37 -1.01 -15.87
CA GLY A 228 8.22 0.39 -16.23
C GLY A 228 9.48 1.22 -15.99
N PRO A 229 9.39 2.53 -16.23
CA PRO A 229 10.52 3.44 -16.09
C PRO A 229 10.94 3.56 -14.61
N THR A 230 12.25 3.58 -14.38
CA THR A 230 12.83 3.94 -13.09
C THR A 230 12.76 5.45 -12.89
N LEU A 231 12.01 5.91 -11.89
CA LEU A 231 11.76 7.34 -11.65
C LEU A 231 13.03 8.13 -11.29
N ASP A 232 13.99 7.48 -10.62
CA ASP A 232 15.18 8.13 -10.05
C ASP A 232 16.45 7.93 -10.89
N SER A 233 16.34 7.30 -12.07
CA SER A 233 17.46 7.04 -12.97
C SER A 233 17.46 8.00 -14.15
N THR A 234 18.66 8.44 -14.56
CA THR A 234 18.84 9.16 -15.84
C THR A 234 18.69 8.25 -17.05
N GLU A 235 18.76 6.93 -16.84
CA GLU A 235 18.51 5.92 -17.87
C GLU A 235 17.10 5.37 -17.72
N VAL A 236 16.22 5.74 -18.66
CA VAL A 236 14.87 5.19 -18.74
C VAL A 236 14.94 3.84 -19.43
N THR A 237 15.01 2.77 -18.63
CA THR A 237 14.85 1.40 -19.14
C THR A 237 13.40 0.97 -18.97
N VAL A 238 12.69 0.77 -20.08
CA VAL A 238 11.37 0.14 -20.09
C VAL A 238 11.47 -1.24 -20.74
N ALA A 239 10.79 -2.21 -20.16
CA ALA A 239 10.75 -3.59 -20.64
C ALA A 239 9.29 -4.07 -20.67
N PRO A 240 8.46 -3.59 -21.62
CA PRO A 240 7.04 -3.94 -21.68
C PRO A 240 6.80 -5.45 -21.76
N TRP A 241 7.68 -6.20 -22.44
CA TRP A 241 7.66 -7.67 -22.46
C TRP A 241 7.86 -8.33 -21.09
N ASN A 242 8.38 -7.59 -20.11
CA ASN A 242 8.57 -8.05 -18.74
C ASN A 242 7.41 -7.68 -17.81
N CYS A 243 6.45 -6.87 -18.28
CA CYS A 243 5.31 -6.45 -17.46
C CYS A 243 4.34 -7.60 -17.16
N THR A 244 3.67 -7.49 -16.01
CA THR A 244 2.50 -8.32 -15.69
C THR A 244 1.24 -7.54 -16.02
N TYR A 245 0.67 -7.83 -17.19
CA TYR A 245 -0.63 -7.30 -17.60
C TYR A 245 -1.77 -8.05 -16.89
N GLY A 246 -2.88 -7.36 -16.69
CA GLY A 246 -4.06 -7.86 -16.00
C GLY A 246 -3.98 -7.84 -14.48
N ALA A 247 -4.73 -8.74 -13.85
CA ALA A 247 -4.85 -8.85 -12.40
C ALA A 247 -3.48 -9.07 -11.75
N LYS A 248 -3.13 -8.18 -10.81
CA LYS A 248 -1.87 -8.20 -10.06
C LYS A 248 -2.14 -8.34 -8.56
N GLN A 249 -1.28 -9.08 -7.87
CA GLN A 249 -1.28 -9.17 -6.41
C GLN A 249 -0.81 -7.85 -5.79
N ALA A 250 -1.11 -7.66 -4.50
CA ALA A 250 -0.41 -6.66 -3.70
C ALA A 250 1.06 -7.05 -3.51
N ILE A 251 1.88 -6.07 -3.11
CA ILE A 251 3.31 -6.21 -2.96
C ILE A 251 3.62 -6.59 -1.50
N TYR A 252 4.08 -7.82 -1.28
CA TYR A 252 4.51 -8.30 0.03
C TYR A 252 6.03 -8.41 0.07
N TRP A 253 6.65 -7.50 0.80
CA TRP A 253 8.09 -7.24 0.77
C TRP A 253 8.63 -6.93 2.18
N LEU A 254 9.93 -7.14 2.38
CA LEU A 254 10.68 -6.82 3.60
C LEU A 254 10.14 -7.45 4.90
N GLN A 255 9.49 -8.61 4.81
CA GLN A 255 9.03 -9.38 5.97
C GLN A 255 9.97 -10.56 6.26
N LYS A 256 9.78 -11.22 7.40
CA LYS A 256 10.51 -12.45 7.73
C LYS A 256 9.96 -13.66 6.99
N GLU A 257 8.66 -13.67 6.72
CA GLU A 257 7.92 -14.77 6.11
C GLU A 257 6.89 -14.25 5.10
N GLY A 258 6.61 -15.03 4.05
CA GLY A 258 5.49 -14.73 3.13
C GLY A 258 5.74 -13.62 2.12
N ASN A 259 7.00 -13.21 1.90
CA ASN A 259 7.33 -12.26 0.83
C ASN A 259 7.06 -12.86 -0.55
N THR A 260 6.55 -12.03 -1.46
CA THR A 260 6.46 -12.31 -2.90
C THR A 260 7.42 -11.45 -3.73
N PHE A 261 8.05 -10.46 -3.08
CA PHE A 261 9.01 -9.51 -3.64
C PHE A 261 10.33 -9.57 -2.85
N PHE A 262 11.46 -9.43 -3.55
CA PHE A 262 12.80 -9.74 -3.02
C PHE A 262 13.84 -8.68 -3.38
N GLU A 263 13.39 -7.50 -3.76
CA GLU A 263 14.23 -6.34 -4.02
C GLU A 263 14.98 -5.91 -2.75
N GLY A 264 16.11 -5.23 -2.93
CA GLY A 264 16.84 -4.64 -1.82
C GLY A 264 16.12 -3.43 -1.23
N ASP A 265 16.45 -3.07 0.01
CA ASP A 265 15.97 -1.88 0.71
C ASP A 265 16.21 -0.56 -0.04
N HIS A 266 17.26 -0.47 -0.86
CA HIS A 266 17.52 0.72 -1.69
C HIS A 266 16.90 0.68 -3.09
N ASP A 267 16.13 -0.35 -3.43
CA ASP A 267 15.40 -0.42 -4.69
C ASP A 267 13.97 -1.00 -4.52
N PRO A 268 13.15 -0.42 -3.61
CA PRO A 268 11.91 -1.05 -3.20
C PRO A 268 10.87 -1.15 -4.33
N PRO A 269 9.97 -2.14 -4.26
CA PRO A 269 8.84 -2.27 -5.17
C PRO A 269 7.74 -1.24 -4.87
N TYR A 270 7.05 -0.72 -5.89
CA TYR A 270 6.08 0.37 -5.74
C TYR A 270 4.75 0.13 -6.46
N TYR A 271 3.70 0.81 -6.01
CA TYR A 271 2.39 0.86 -6.65
C TYR A 271 2.31 1.94 -7.72
N ASN A 272 3.21 1.86 -8.71
CA ASN A 272 3.31 2.81 -9.82
C ASN A 272 3.68 2.11 -11.14
N GLU A 273 3.98 2.90 -12.17
CA GLU A 273 4.30 2.41 -13.51
C GLU A 273 5.50 1.45 -13.53
N LEU A 274 6.44 1.59 -12.59
CA LEU A 274 7.61 0.71 -12.48
C LEU A 274 7.22 -0.78 -12.42
N TYR A 275 6.09 -1.09 -11.78
CA TYR A 275 5.55 -2.47 -11.66
C TYR A 275 4.29 -2.68 -12.51
N GLY A 276 4.00 -1.78 -13.45
CA GLY A 276 2.84 -1.85 -14.33
C GLY A 276 1.51 -1.54 -13.63
N PHE A 277 1.54 -0.78 -12.54
CA PHE A 277 0.34 -0.22 -11.91
C PHE A 277 0.07 1.18 -12.46
N THR A 278 -0.97 1.31 -13.29
CA THR A 278 -1.41 2.61 -13.81
C THR A 278 -2.09 3.40 -12.70
N ASN A 279 -1.96 4.73 -12.70
CA ASN A 279 -2.69 5.58 -11.76
C ASN A 279 -4.22 5.42 -11.96
N GLY A 280 -4.97 5.29 -10.86
CA GLY A 280 -6.42 5.11 -10.88
C GLY A 280 -6.88 3.65 -11.00
N ALA A 281 -8.05 3.45 -11.60
CA ALA A 281 -8.71 2.15 -11.71
C ALA A 281 -7.91 1.16 -12.58
N GLN A 282 -7.74 -0.07 -12.11
CA GLN A 282 -7.14 -1.16 -12.88
C GLN A 282 -8.25 -1.85 -13.68
N THR A 283 -8.36 -1.55 -14.97
CA THR A 283 -9.49 -1.98 -15.82
C THR A 283 -9.24 -3.27 -16.59
N ASP A 284 -8.03 -3.82 -16.53
CA ASP A 284 -7.60 -5.04 -17.23
C ASP A 284 -7.60 -6.29 -16.34
N ILE A 285 -8.17 -6.22 -15.14
CA ILE A 285 -8.10 -7.27 -14.10
C ILE A 285 -9.12 -8.42 -14.27
N PHE A 286 -9.90 -8.44 -15.35
CA PHE A 286 -11.02 -9.37 -15.53
C PHE A 286 -10.62 -10.58 -16.39
N GLN A 287 -11.32 -11.71 -16.23
CA GLN A 287 -11.04 -12.93 -17.00
C GLN A 287 -11.17 -12.74 -18.52
N ASP A 288 -12.06 -11.84 -18.94
CA ASP A 288 -12.34 -11.50 -20.34
C ASP A 288 -11.55 -10.28 -20.84
N SER A 289 -10.67 -9.71 -20.02
CA SER A 289 -9.81 -8.62 -20.46
C SER A 289 -8.87 -9.07 -21.58
N GLU A 290 -8.80 -8.26 -22.64
CA GLU A 290 -7.81 -8.39 -23.72
C GLU A 290 -6.49 -7.75 -23.27
N LEU A 291 -5.48 -8.58 -23.07
CA LEU A 291 -4.16 -8.17 -22.61
C LEU A 291 -3.18 -8.10 -23.77
N PRO A 292 -2.31 -7.08 -23.82
CA PRO A 292 -1.31 -6.96 -24.86
C PRO A 292 -0.23 -8.04 -24.73
N THR A 293 0.32 -8.45 -25.87
CA THR A 293 1.56 -9.23 -25.98
C THR A 293 2.63 -8.38 -26.63
N PHE A 294 3.87 -8.55 -26.20
CA PHE A 294 5.02 -7.82 -26.74
C PHE A 294 6.09 -8.81 -27.18
N ASP A 295 6.81 -8.46 -28.25
CA ASP A 295 8.01 -9.18 -28.66
C ASP A 295 9.25 -8.72 -27.86
N GLU A 296 10.39 -9.34 -28.13
CA GLU A 296 11.66 -9.02 -27.46
C GLU A 296 12.18 -7.60 -27.78
N SER A 297 11.68 -6.97 -28.84
CA SER A 297 11.99 -5.59 -29.21
C SER A 297 11.15 -4.59 -28.38
N GLY A 298 10.13 -5.08 -27.67
CA GLY A 298 9.13 -4.27 -27.00
C GLY A 298 8.02 -3.75 -27.90
N ASP A 299 7.93 -4.28 -29.13
CA ASP A 299 6.84 -3.96 -30.03
C ASP A 299 5.63 -4.83 -29.70
N GLN A 300 4.44 -4.23 -29.70
CA GLN A 300 3.22 -4.97 -29.42
C GLN A 300 2.91 -5.93 -30.57
N SER A 301 2.92 -7.24 -30.27
CA SER A 301 2.74 -8.31 -31.27
C SER A 301 1.29 -8.80 -31.40
N GLY A 302 0.39 -8.41 -30.49
CA GLY A 302 -1.01 -8.85 -30.50
C GLY A 302 -1.68 -8.72 -29.14
N PHE A 303 -2.79 -9.44 -28.97
CA PHE A 303 -3.57 -9.52 -27.72
C PHE A 303 -3.91 -10.98 -27.37
N PHE A 304 -4.10 -11.25 -26.09
CA PHE A 304 -4.63 -12.52 -25.58
C PHE A 304 -5.66 -12.26 -24.47
N THR A 305 -6.60 -13.17 -24.28
CA THR A 305 -7.53 -13.13 -23.13
C THR A 305 -7.05 -14.11 -22.07
N LEU A 306 -7.20 -13.76 -20.78
CA LEU A 306 -6.76 -14.63 -19.68
C LEU A 306 -7.55 -15.95 -19.65
N GLY A 307 -8.83 -15.91 -20.04
CA GLY A 307 -9.72 -17.07 -20.03
C GLY A 307 -9.99 -17.62 -18.63
N ASP A 308 -10.99 -18.48 -18.47
CA ASP A 308 -11.30 -19.16 -17.19
C ASP A 308 -10.31 -20.32 -16.90
N SER A 309 -9.24 -20.42 -17.69
CA SER A 309 -8.22 -21.45 -17.47
C SER A 309 -7.34 -21.01 -16.32
N THR A 310 -7.34 -21.82 -15.26
CA THR A 310 -6.25 -21.88 -14.28
C THR A 310 -4.95 -21.99 -15.07
N VAL A 311 -4.30 -20.86 -15.34
CA VAL A 311 -2.96 -20.84 -15.88
C VAL A 311 -2.07 -21.37 -14.76
N THR A 312 -1.98 -22.69 -14.66
CA THR A 312 -0.82 -23.39 -14.11
C THR A 312 0.37 -22.79 -14.85
N THR A 313 1.07 -21.89 -14.17
CA THR A 313 2.42 -21.42 -14.52
C THR A 313 2.60 -21.30 -16.03
N ALA A 314 2.01 -20.25 -16.64
CA ALA A 314 2.21 -19.96 -18.06
C ALA A 314 3.69 -20.15 -18.36
N SER A 315 3.94 -20.96 -19.39
CA SER A 315 5.20 -21.13 -20.09
C SER A 315 6.10 -19.94 -19.82
N ILE A 316 7.03 -20.13 -18.89
CA ILE A 316 8.19 -19.26 -18.76
C ILE A 316 8.86 -19.41 -20.12
N VAL A 317 8.58 -18.49 -21.03
CA VAL A 317 9.51 -18.19 -22.11
C VAL A 317 10.70 -17.64 -21.35
N PHE A 318 11.62 -18.54 -20.96
CA PHE A 318 12.94 -18.11 -20.59
C PHE A 318 13.44 -17.39 -21.84
N PRO A 319 13.71 -16.07 -21.81
CA PRO A 319 14.47 -15.50 -22.89
C PRO A 319 15.73 -16.36 -22.98
N THR A 320 15.95 -16.97 -24.13
CA THR A 320 17.18 -17.70 -24.36
C THR A 320 18.26 -16.65 -24.23
N VAL A 321 18.99 -16.66 -23.12
CA VAL A 321 20.00 -15.65 -22.83
C VAL A 321 21.07 -15.81 -23.91
N SER A 322 20.96 -15.01 -24.97
CA SER A 322 22.01 -14.85 -25.96
C SER A 322 23.22 -14.34 -25.20
N SER A 323 24.24 -15.19 -25.13
CA SER A 323 25.49 -15.01 -24.41
C SER A 323 26.18 -13.70 -24.82
N GLY A 324 25.86 -12.60 -24.14
CA GLY A 324 26.46 -11.28 -24.39
C GLY A 324 26.91 -10.54 -23.13
N TRP A 325 26.44 -10.91 -21.95
CA TRP A 325 26.75 -10.19 -20.71
C TRP A 325 27.83 -10.94 -19.93
N LYS A 326 29.02 -10.34 -19.83
CA LYS A 326 30.13 -10.83 -19.00
C LYS A 326 29.86 -10.50 -17.54
N THR A 327 29.24 -11.43 -16.81
CA THR A 327 29.21 -11.38 -15.36
C THR A 327 30.47 -12.06 -14.82
N THR A 328 31.37 -11.28 -14.24
CA THR A 328 32.53 -11.82 -13.51
C THR A 328 32.04 -12.32 -12.16
N VAL A 329 31.88 -13.64 -12.02
CA VAL A 329 31.58 -14.28 -10.75
C VAL A 329 32.85 -14.96 -10.26
N THR A 330 33.43 -14.44 -9.17
CA THR A 330 34.52 -15.10 -8.44
C THR A 330 33.91 -16.23 -7.61
N ALA A 331 34.05 -17.47 -8.07
CA ALA A 331 33.58 -18.66 -7.37
C ALA A 331 34.53 -19.03 -6.21
N ALA A 332 33.97 -19.14 -5.00
CA ALA A 332 34.61 -19.80 -3.87
C ALA A 332 34.38 -21.32 -3.97
N SER A 333 35.46 -22.08 -3.77
CA SER A 333 35.53 -23.54 -3.86
C SER A 333 34.75 -24.20 -2.70
N GLY A 334 33.80 -25.08 -3.06
CA GLY A 334 33.11 -25.99 -2.16
C GLY A 334 33.25 -27.42 -2.65
N GLN A 335 33.67 -28.29 -1.75
CA GLN A 335 34.19 -29.64 -1.97
C GLN A 335 33.06 -30.68 -2.14
N GLU A 336 33.10 -31.48 -3.20
CA GLU A 336 32.20 -32.62 -3.43
C GLU A 336 32.44 -33.75 -2.41
N THR A 337 31.37 -34.33 -1.89
CA THR A 337 31.41 -35.68 -1.30
C THR A 337 30.28 -36.52 -1.91
N THR A 338 30.69 -37.58 -2.61
CA THR A 338 29.86 -38.63 -3.19
C THR A 338 29.44 -39.63 -2.13
N GLN A 339 28.17 -40.05 -2.12
CA GLN A 339 27.75 -41.28 -1.42
C GLN A 339 26.77 -42.09 -2.25
N ALA A 340 27.12 -43.37 -2.38
CA ALA A 340 26.54 -44.38 -3.24
C ALA A 340 25.33 -45.07 -2.61
N ALA A 341 24.41 -45.49 -3.46
CA ALA A 341 23.30 -46.38 -3.14
C ALA A 341 23.79 -47.79 -2.80
N SER A 342 23.15 -48.44 -1.83
CA SER A 342 23.24 -49.88 -1.62
C SER A 342 21.92 -50.41 -1.07
N SER A 343 21.32 -51.30 -1.86
CA SER A 343 20.13 -52.07 -1.58
C SER A 343 20.44 -53.21 -0.60
N SER A 344 19.49 -53.55 0.27
CA SER A 344 19.30 -54.94 0.71
C SER A 344 17.87 -55.18 1.15
N THR A 345 17.39 -56.36 0.76
CA THR A 345 16.04 -56.90 0.87
C THR A 345 16.09 -58.10 1.82
N GLN A 346 15.12 -58.23 2.74
CA GLN A 346 14.58 -59.51 3.29
C GLN A 346 13.46 -59.16 4.30
N SER A 347 12.19 -59.53 4.06
CA SER A 347 11.52 -60.80 4.45
C SER A 347 11.64 -61.07 5.97
N THR A 348 10.60 -61.31 6.80
CA THR A 348 9.46 -62.23 6.65
C THR A 348 8.50 -62.13 7.86
N THR A 349 7.27 -62.66 7.69
CA THR A 349 6.31 -63.29 8.65
C THR A 349 5.35 -62.47 9.53
N THR A 350 4.06 -62.54 9.13
CA THR A 350 2.80 -62.62 9.92
C THR A 350 2.77 -63.88 10.81
N PRO A 351 1.96 -63.97 11.90
CA PRO A 351 0.50 -64.22 11.88
C PRO A 351 -0.29 -63.33 12.90
N GLU A 352 -1.51 -62.88 12.64
CA GLU A 352 -2.83 -63.53 12.65
C GLU A 352 -3.58 -63.45 14.01
N ALA A 353 -4.80 -62.91 13.87
CA ALA A 353 -5.97 -62.75 14.74
C ALA A 353 -6.13 -63.60 16.01
N THR A 354 -6.83 -63.05 17.02
CA THR A 354 -8.10 -63.63 17.53
C THR A 354 -8.96 -62.56 18.22
N SER A 355 -10.26 -62.67 17.99
CA SER A 355 -11.42 -61.94 18.47
C SER A 355 -11.90 -62.36 19.88
N SER A 356 -13.09 -61.86 20.25
CA SER A 356 -14.04 -62.24 21.31
C SER A 356 -13.92 -61.47 22.63
N GLU A 357 -14.84 -60.53 22.90
CA GLU A 357 -16.23 -60.67 23.36
C GLU A 357 -16.39 -60.97 24.86
N ASN A 358 -17.23 -60.14 25.47
CA ASN A 358 -18.25 -60.42 26.50
C ASN A 358 -18.01 -60.00 27.97
N SER A 359 -18.79 -58.96 28.34
CA SER A 359 -19.83 -58.99 29.38
C SER A 359 -19.48 -59.02 30.88
N LYS A 360 -19.99 -57.97 31.56
CA LYS A 360 -21.00 -57.97 32.67
C LYS A 360 -20.59 -57.38 34.04
N ASN A 361 -21.53 -56.52 34.49
CA ASN A 361 -21.99 -56.22 35.86
C ASN A 361 -21.05 -55.47 36.83
N GLY A 362 -21.52 -54.45 37.58
CA GLY A 362 -22.88 -53.90 37.70
C GLY A 362 -23.03 -52.85 38.82
N GLY A 363 -24.19 -52.16 38.82
CA GLY A 363 -24.82 -51.44 39.95
C GLY A 363 -24.21 -50.09 40.34
N GLY A 364 -24.93 -48.98 40.53
CA GLY A 364 -26.37 -48.70 40.57
C GLY A 364 -26.66 -47.60 41.62
N SER A 365 -27.28 -46.49 41.21
CA SER A 365 -28.22 -45.58 41.95
C SER A 365 -28.22 -44.21 41.25
N VAL A 366 -29.21 -43.84 40.43
CA VAL A 366 -30.55 -43.30 40.78
C VAL A 366 -30.48 -41.97 41.54
N VAL A 367 -30.70 -40.84 40.85
CA VAL A 367 -31.73 -39.82 41.18
C VAL A 367 -32.14 -39.11 39.88
N THR A 368 -33.42 -39.22 39.56
CA THR A 368 -34.16 -38.50 38.53
C THR A 368 -34.54 -37.09 39.00
N ASN A 369 -34.54 -36.10 38.11
CA ASN A 369 -35.59 -35.08 38.08
C ASN A 369 -35.63 -34.38 36.72
N ALA A 370 -36.74 -34.62 36.02
CA ALA A 370 -37.25 -33.83 34.91
C ALA A 370 -38.47 -33.06 35.42
N ALA A 371 -38.60 -31.78 35.07
CA ALA A 371 -39.87 -31.07 35.15
C ALA A 371 -39.95 -30.00 34.06
N GLN A 372 -41.09 -30.07 33.37
CA GLN A 372 -41.61 -29.28 32.25
C GLN A 372 -41.89 -27.81 32.59
N PRO A 373 -42.24 -26.98 31.59
CA PRO A 373 -42.59 -25.58 31.73
C PRO A 373 -44.07 -25.40 32.08
N GLU A 374 -44.38 -24.36 32.83
CA GLU A 374 -45.76 -23.90 33.08
C GLU A 374 -45.96 -22.49 32.50
N GLU A 375 -46.98 -22.41 31.65
CA GLU A 375 -47.65 -21.18 31.24
C GLU A 375 -48.47 -20.62 32.42
N THR A 376 -48.66 -19.30 32.48
CA THR A 376 -49.89 -18.76 33.04
C THR A 376 -50.31 -17.49 32.30
N SER A 377 -51.60 -17.45 32.06
CA SER A 377 -52.38 -16.68 31.11
C SER A 377 -52.93 -15.36 31.67
N SER A 378 -53.01 -14.37 30.77
CA SER A 378 -54.09 -13.39 30.54
C SER A 378 -54.79 -12.66 31.70
N SER A 379 -54.81 -11.33 31.60
CA SER A 379 -56.00 -10.50 31.91
C SER A 379 -56.03 -9.25 31.05
N SER A 380 -57.20 -9.02 30.47
CA SER A 380 -57.62 -8.02 29.49
C SER A 380 -57.91 -6.64 30.08
N VAL A 381 -57.59 -5.55 29.36
CA VAL A 381 -58.43 -4.33 29.31
C VAL A 381 -58.40 -3.73 27.90
N GLN A 382 -59.59 -3.47 27.38
CA GLN A 382 -59.91 -2.90 26.07
C GLN A 382 -59.71 -1.38 25.99
N SER A 383 -59.34 -0.94 24.78
CA SER A 383 -59.84 0.21 24.02
C SER A 383 -59.86 1.62 24.64
N THR A 384 -59.13 2.54 24.00
CA THR A 384 -59.75 3.74 23.42
C THR A 384 -58.93 4.30 22.26
N VAL A 385 -59.59 4.39 21.10
CA VAL A 385 -59.16 5.09 19.89
C VAL A 385 -59.36 6.59 20.11
N VAL A 386 -58.34 7.41 19.88
CA VAL A 386 -58.52 8.84 19.60
C VAL A 386 -57.64 9.27 18.43
N THR A 387 -58.32 9.52 17.32
CA THR A 387 -57.92 10.25 16.13
C THR A 387 -57.68 11.72 16.47
N SER A 388 -56.57 12.32 16.02
CA SER A 388 -56.39 13.78 15.89
C SER A 388 -55.17 14.01 14.98
N ALA A 389 -55.37 14.24 13.69
CA ALA A 389 -55.55 15.56 13.05
C ALA A 389 -54.21 16.27 12.80
N SER A 390 -53.87 16.28 11.51
CA SER A 390 -52.82 17.07 10.86
C SER A 390 -52.96 18.57 11.17
N SER A 391 -51.85 19.24 11.45
CA SER A 391 -51.77 20.70 11.38
C SER A 391 -50.55 21.13 10.56
N THR A 392 -50.91 21.72 9.43
CA THR A 392 -50.13 22.50 8.49
C THR A 392 -49.42 23.66 9.19
N PHE A 393 -48.10 23.79 9.02
CA PHE A 393 -47.39 25.03 9.32
C PHE A 393 -47.09 25.77 8.02
N SER A 394 -47.84 26.85 7.80
CA SER A 394 -47.55 27.86 6.80
C SER A 394 -47.09 29.15 7.48
N SER A 395 -45.93 29.63 7.03
CA SER A 395 -45.49 31.02 6.89
C SER A 395 -46.32 32.15 7.53
N SER A 396 -45.65 32.95 8.36
CA SER A 396 -45.95 34.39 8.47
C SER A 396 -44.68 35.21 8.66
N SER A 397 -44.42 36.04 7.66
CA SER A 397 -43.48 37.14 7.60
C SER A 397 -43.84 38.29 8.56
N SER A 398 -42.84 38.88 9.22
CA SER A 398 -42.92 40.25 9.73
C SER A 398 -41.62 41.02 9.49
N SER A 399 -41.82 42.19 8.94
CA SER A 399 -40.90 43.20 8.42
C SER A 399 -40.30 44.12 9.48
N SER A 400 -39.05 44.58 9.25
CA SER A 400 -38.62 45.93 9.64
C SER A 400 -37.36 46.41 8.90
N ALA A 401 -37.58 47.48 8.12
CA ALA A 401 -36.73 48.64 7.81
C ALA A 401 -35.33 48.50 7.16
N SER A 402 -35.26 49.20 6.02
CA SER A 402 -34.16 49.50 5.09
C SER A 402 -33.33 50.74 5.45
N VAL A 403 -32.05 50.78 5.04
CA VAL A 403 -31.37 51.99 4.53
C VAL A 403 -30.60 51.63 3.26
N ALA A 404 -30.65 52.54 2.28
CA ALA A 404 -30.45 52.36 0.84
C ALA A 404 -29.00 52.51 0.33
N SER A 405 -28.73 52.02 -0.88
CA SER A 405 -28.29 52.90 -1.99
C SER A 405 -28.36 52.24 -3.39
N ALA A 406 -29.05 52.96 -4.28
CA ALA A 406 -28.93 53.09 -5.75
C ALA A 406 -28.72 51.87 -6.68
N THR A 407 -29.76 51.57 -7.46
CA THR A 407 -29.72 50.89 -8.77
C THR A 407 -30.03 51.88 -9.90
N ALA A 408 -29.38 51.72 -11.06
CA ALA A 408 -29.81 52.29 -12.34
C ALA A 408 -30.23 51.18 -13.32
N LYS A 409 -31.43 51.36 -13.88
CA LYS A 409 -32.18 50.51 -14.83
C LYS A 409 -31.67 50.64 -16.27
N CYS A 410 -31.97 49.66 -17.13
CA CYS A 410 -32.82 49.93 -18.30
C CYS A 410 -33.51 48.69 -18.90
N ARG A 411 -34.65 49.00 -19.56
CA ARG A 411 -35.81 48.16 -19.93
C ARG A 411 -35.66 47.48 -21.29
N ASN A 412 -36.32 46.34 -21.44
CA ASN A 412 -36.51 45.64 -22.71
C ASN A 412 -37.88 45.99 -23.33
N ARG A 413 -37.95 46.27 -24.64
CA ARG A 413 -39.17 46.69 -25.37
C ARG A 413 -39.47 45.70 -26.49
N LYS A 414 -40.62 45.03 -26.39
CA LYS A 414 -41.23 44.21 -27.47
C LYS A 414 -41.68 45.09 -28.64
N ARG A 415 -41.57 44.57 -29.88
CA ARG A 415 -42.60 44.73 -30.93
C ARG A 415 -42.45 43.69 -32.05
N ASN A 416 -43.60 43.15 -32.44
CA ASN A 416 -43.90 42.26 -33.56
C ASN A 416 -43.53 42.85 -34.93
N VAL A 417 -43.32 42.00 -35.95
CA VAL A 417 -44.25 41.74 -37.08
C VAL A 417 -43.59 40.83 -38.15
N ASN A 418 -44.37 39.82 -38.56
CA ASN A 418 -44.40 39.02 -39.81
C ASN A 418 -43.41 39.33 -40.96
N LYS A 419 -42.93 38.29 -41.66
CA LYS A 419 -43.55 37.72 -42.91
C LYS A 419 -42.49 37.05 -43.83
N LYS A 420 -42.78 35.78 -44.20
CA LYS A 420 -42.55 35.06 -45.49
C LYS A 420 -41.15 34.92 -46.16
N ARG A 421 -40.90 33.64 -46.49
CA ARG A 421 -40.46 33.03 -47.78
C ARG A 421 -38.99 33.12 -48.25
N SER A 422 -38.41 31.91 -48.27
CA SER A 422 -37.88 31.16 -49.44
C SER A 422 -36.49 31.42 -50.01
N PHE A 423 -35.87 30.30 -50.41
CA PHE A 423 -34.68 30.09 -51.27
C PHE A 423 -33.37 30.68 -50.71
N GLY A 424 -32.25 29.97 -50.61
CA GLY A 424 -31.71 28.86 -51.38
C GLY A 424 -30.37 29.32 -51.97
N VAL A 425 -29.31 28.48 -51.85
CA VAL A 425 -28.03 28.56 -52.60
C VAL A 425 -27.12 29.74 -52.17
N SER A 426 -25.79 29.70 -52.07
CA SER A 426 -24.69 28.71 -52.07
C SER A 426 -23.39 29.53 -51.88
N LEU A 427 -22.28 28.81 -51.66
CA LEU A 427 -20.87 29.15 -51.93
C LEU A 427 -20.05 29.97 -50.91
N ARG A 428 -19.10 29.22 -50.32
CA ARG A 428 -17.63 29.46 -50.22
C ARG A 428 -17.16 30.85 -49.78
N SER A 429 -16.32 30.88 -48.74
CA SER A 429 -14.90 31.19 -48.95
C SER A 429 -14.04 30.86 -47.72
N LEU A 430 -12.82 30.39 -48.02
CA LEU A 430 -11.67 30.18 -47.14
C LEU A 430 -11.01 31.51 -46.77
N VAL A 431 -10.50 31.64 -45.54
CA VAL A 431 -9.37 32.51 -45.14
C VAL A 431 -8.61 31.83 -43.97
N PRO A 432 -7.26 31.92 -43.90
CA PRO A 432 -6.41 31.03 -43.09
C PRO A 432 -6.01 31.60 -41.72
N PHE A 433 -5.50 30.71 -40.85
CA PHE A 433 -4.89 31.04 -39.56
C PHE A 433 -3.40 31.38 -39.70
N SER A 434 -2.99 32.44 -39.01
CA SER A 434 -1.61 32.93 -38.86
C SER A 434 -0.91 32.25 -37.69
N LEU A 435 0.36 31.91 -37.89
CA LEU A 435 1.35 31.50 -36.89
C LEU A 435 1.82 32.70 -36.05
N CYS A 436 2.13 32.46 -34.78
CA CYS A 436 2.92 33.34 -33.91
C CYS A 436 4.09 32.52 -33.33
N ASP A 437 5.32 33.00 -33.54
CA ASP A 437 6.53 32.58 -32.82
C ASP A 437 6.64 33.29 -31.46
N PRO A 438 7.34 32.70 -30.46
CA PRO A 438 7.82 33.44 -29.29
C PRO A 438 9.37 33.54 -29.22
N GLU A 439 9.85 34.69 -28.72
CA GLU A 439 11.24 35.01 -28.39
C GLU A 439 11.73 34.42 -27.04
N PRO A 440 13.06 34.34 -26.79
CA PRO A 440 13.64 33.65 -25.63
C PRO A 440 14.04 34.56 -24.45
N ILE A 441 13.99 33.99 -23.22
CA ILE A 441 14.43 34.60 -21.95
C ILE A 441 15.84 34.06 -21.57
N PRO A 442 16.76 34.86 -20.99
CA PRO A 442 18.12 34.41 -20.71
C PRO A 442 18.26 33.62 -19.39
N CYS A 443 19.09 32.57 -19.43
CA CYS A 443 19.52 31.79 -18.27
C CYS A 443 20.62 32.51 -17.49
N VAL A 444 20.44 32.65 -16.17
CA VAL A 444 21.49 33.04 -15.23
C VAL A 444 22.09 31.77 -14.62
N CYS A 445 23.40 31.60 -14.81
CA CYS A 445 24.16 30.45 -14.31
C CYS A 445 24.91 30.89 -13.05
N GLU A 446 24.43 30.52 -11.86
CA GLU A 446 25.11 30.79 -10.60
C GLU A 446 25.83 29.50 -10.13
N ARG A 447 27.17 29.51 -10.20
CA ARG A 447 28.01 28.43 -9.64
C ARG A 447 28.16 28.63 -8.14
N ARG A 448 27.52 27.80 -7.32
CA ARG A 448 27.90 27.63 -5.91
C ARG A 448 28.89 26.47 -5.76
N LEU A 449 30.06 26.80 -5.25
CA LEU A 449 31.12 25.88 -4.83
C LEU A 449 30.70 25.26 -3.49
N VAL A 450 30.48 23.94 -3.43
CA VAL A 450 30.26 23.23 -2.17
C VAL A 450 31.60 22.61 -1.74
N LEU A 451 32.12 23.08 -0.60
CA LEU A 451 33.27 22.49 0.08
C LEU A 451 32.77 21.33 0.94
N SER A 452 33.11 20.09 0.60
CA SER A 452 32.82 18.92 1.43
C SER A 452 33.89 18.77 2.52
N PHE A 453 33.51 18.89 3.79
CA PHE A 453 34.30 18.45 4.92
C PHE A 453 34.00 16.97 5.20
N PHE A 454 35.02 16.11 5.05
CA PHE A 454 34.97 14.74 5.54
C PHE A 454 35.27 14.74 7.05
N LEU A 455 34.29 14.34 7.87
CA LEU A 455 34.51 13.96 9.26
C LEU A 455 34.27 12.46 9.40
N PHE A 456 35.36 11.71 9.59
CA PHE A 456 35.33 10.32 10.06
C PHE A 456 34.82 10.30 11.50
N SER A 457 33.70 9.62 11.76
CA SER A 457 33.29 9.26 13.11
C SER A 457 33.46 7.76 13.29
N GLY A 458 34.32 7.40 14.25
CA GLY A 458 34.61 6.03 14.63
C GLY A 458 33.47 5.39 15.42
N PHE A 459 33.24 4.10 15.16
CA PHE A 459 32.33 3.23 15.89
C PHE A 459 32.80 3.03 17.35
N ILE A 460 31.91 3.29 18.31
CA ILE A 460 31.99 2.77 19.68
C ILE A 460 30.83 1.78 19.84
N LEU A 461 31.13 0.49 19.88
CA LEU A 461 30.20 -0.56 20.26
C LEU A 461 30.11 -0.61 21.80
N HIS A 462 28.92 -0.40 22.35
CA HIS A 462 28.58 -0.77 23.73
C HIS A 462 28.16 -2.25 23.75
N TYR A 463 28.91 -3.07 24.50
CA TYR A 463 28.57 -4.45 24.81
C TYR A 463 27.76 -4.50 26.11
N ASN A 464 26.60 -5.16 26.10
CA ASN A 464 25.87 -5.53 27.31
C ASN A 464 26.36 -6.89 27.83
N SER A 465 26.58 -6.94 29.14
CA SER A 465 27.06 -8.09 29.90
C SER A 465 26.09 -9.28 29.85
N PHE A 466 26.60 -10.44 29.47
CA PHE A 466 26.01 -11.74 29.82
C PHE A 466 27.08 -12.59 30.50
N VAL A 467 26.78 -13.02 31.72
CA VAL A 467 27.61 -13.88 32.56
C VAL A 467 27.40 -15.32 32.13
N ALA A 468 28.44 -15.98 31.63
CA ALA A 468 28.52 -17.44 31.56
C ALA A 468 29.98 -17.88 31.74
N HIS A 469 30.22 -18.64 32.81
CA HIS A 469 31.44 -19.41 33.03
C HIS A 469 31.63 -20.45 31.92
N VAL A 470 32.80 -20.51 31.27
CA VAL A 470 33.57 -21.74 30.98
C VAL A 470 34.99 -21.37 30.48
N ARG A 471 35.97 -22.00 31.16
CA ARG A 471 37.38 -22.35 30.87
C ARG A 471 38.19 -21.78 29.69
N ASP A 472 39.44 -21.48 30.06
CA ASP A 472 40.69 -21.27 29.31
C ASP A 472 40.85 -22.03 27.98
N SER A 473 41.35 -21.33 26.96
CA SER A 473 42.49 -21.77 26.13
C SER A 473 42.92 -20.72 25.10
N ASP A 474 44.15 -20.26 25.28
CA ASP A 474 45.19 -19.84 24.33
C ASP A 474 44.98 -18.83 23.18
N SER A 475 45.95 -17.92 23.16
CA SER A 475 46.26 -16.82 22.26
C SER A 475 46.84 -17.25 20.91
N SER A 476 46.45 -16.57 19.83
CA SER A 476 47.38 -16.24 18.74
C SER A 476 46.92 -15.02 17.95
N THR A 477 47.67 -13.92 18.10
CA THR A 477 47.57 -12.66 17.36
C THR A 477 48.18 -12.82 15.96
N SER A 478 47.45 -12.48 14.91
CA SER A 478 48.00 -12.33 13.55
C SER A 478 47.77 -10.89 13.05
N GLN A 479 48.86 -10.16 12.84
CA GLN A 479 48.87 -8.83 12.22
C GLN A 479 48.71 -8.96 10.71
N LEU A 480 47.78 -8.19 10.13
CA LEU A 480 47.65 -8.02 8.69
C LEU A 480 48.30 -6.69 8.26
N SER A 481 49.32 -6.77 7.40
CA SER A 481 50.02 -5.62 6.80
C SER A 481 49.32 -5.23 5.50
N LEU A 482 48.83 -3.99 5.41
CA LEU A 482 48.28 -3.38 4.19
C LEU A 482 49.40 -2.66 3.42
N ARG A 483 49.76 -3.17 2.23
CA ARG A 483 50.58 -2.47 1.23
C ARG A 483 49.67 -1.76 0.23
N PHE A 484 49.83 -0.44 0.10
CA PHE A 484 49.26 0.35 -0.98
C PHE A 484 50.22 0.37 -2.19
N SER A 485 49.71 0.02 -3.38
CA SER A 485 50.39 0.24 -4.66
C SER A 485 49.61 1.26 -5.50
N CYS A 486 50.21 2.42 -5.74
CA CYS A 486 49.74 3.41 -6.72
C CYS A 486 50.10 2.97 -8.15
N ALA A 487 49.11 2.89 -9.05
CA ALA A 487 49.33 2.80 -10.48
C ALA A 487 48.98 4.14 -11.17
N LYS A 488 49.96 4.71 -11.87
CA LYS A 488 49.83 5.91 -12.72
C LYS A 488 49.15 5.52 -14.04
N GLY A 489 48.00 6.14 -14.36
CA GLY A 489 47.33 6.04 -15.66
C GLY A 489 47.62 7.25 -16.54
N ALA A 490 48.16 7.00 -17.73
CA ALA A 490 48.62 7.99 -18.70
C ALA A 490 47.47 8.60 -19.55
N ARG A 491 47.59 9.91 -19.84
CA ARG A 491 46.79 10.66 -20.81
C ARG A 491 47.00 10.13 -22.23
N ARG A 492 45.90 9.97 -22.99
CA ARG A 492 45.95 9.87 -24.47
C ARG A 492 44.99 10.85 -25.11
N ASN A 493 45.56 11.77 -25.87
CA ASN A 493 44.91 12.70 -26.80
C ASN A 493 44.18 11.93 -27.90
N ARG A 494 42.99 12.38 -28.31
CA ARG A 494 42.43 12.07 -29.63
C ARG A 494 41.90 13.34 -30.28
N ASN A 495 42.47 13.62 -31.45
CA ASN A 495 42.11 14.69 -32.37
C ASN A 495 40.71 14.47 -32.96
N ARG A 496 40.02 15.60 -33.17
CA ARG A 496 38.90 15.75 -34.09
C ARG A 496 39.41 15.74 -35.54
N ASN A 497 38.68 15.04 -36.40
CA ASN A 497 38.28 15.50 -37.73
C ASN A 497 36.84 15.02 -37.93
#